data_AF-A0A9D1JPQ6-F1
#
_entry.id   AF-A0A9D1JPQ6-F1
#
_cell.length_a   1.000
_cell.length_b   1.000
_cell.length_c   1.000
_cell.angle_alpha   90.00
_cell.angle_beta   90.00
_cell.angle_gamma   90.00
#
_symmetry.space_group_name_H-M   'P 1'
#
loop_
_entity.id
_entity.type
_entity.pdbx_description
1 polymer ?
#
loop_
_entity_poly.entity_id
_entity_poly.type
_entity_poly.pdbx_seq_one_letter_code
_entity_poly.pdbx_strand_id
1 'polypeptide(L)'
;MDRRQQKTRAAIFAAFTSLLSQKSYSKITVQDIIDTANVGRTTFYAHFETKDDLLKTLCEELFGHIISSAMDCTHTHGLYSDRNVPESVFCHLLQHLQEDENNILELLSCESSELFLRYFKDSLNQLIQSQFVDQNRQTNQKIPRDFLVNHISGSFVEMVLWWIKNRMKQTPEELDQYFRAVIEPIL
;
A
#
# COMPACT_ATOMS: atom_id res chain seq x y z
N MET A 1 -7.11 -12.48 20.51
CA MET A 1 -6.43 -13.47 19.64
C MET A 1 -5.33 -14.13 20.46
N ASP A 2 -5.19 -15.45 20.40
CA ASP A 2 -4.17 -16.17 21.17
C ASP A 2 -2.76 -15.81 20.66
N ARG A 3 -1.78 -15.64 21.56
CA ARG A 3 -0.38 -15.36 21.22
C ARG A 3 0.19 -16.43 20.29
N ARG A 4 -0.30 -17.67 20.39
CA ARG A 4 0.07 -18.77 19.49
C ARG A 4 -0.45 -18.55 18.07
N GLN A 5 -1.69 -18.09 17.92
CA GLN A 5 -2.29 -17.80 16.61
C GLN A 5 -1.55 -16.65 15.90
N GLN A 6 -1.16 -15.60 16.63
CA GLN A 6 -0.40 -14.49 16.05
C GLN A 6 0.99 -14.94 15.56
N LYS A 7 1.70 -15.76 16.35
CA LYS A 7 2.99 -16.31 15.93
C LYS A 7 2.89 -17.15 14.67
N THR A 8 1.85 -17.98 14.57
CA THR A 8 1.64 -18.80 13.37
C THR A 8 1.28 -17.96 12.15
N ARG A 9 0.40 -16.97 12.30
CA ARG A 9 0.09 -16.01 11.23
C ARG A 9 1.33 -15.30 10.72
N ALA A 10 2.17 -14.79 11.63
CA ALA A 10 3.41 -14.12 11.27
C ALA A 10 4.40 -15.05 10.55
N ALA A 11 4.52 -16.31 10.97
CA ALA A 11 5.36 -17.29 10.28
C ALA A 11 4.87 -17.59 8.86
N ILE A 12 3.55 -17.69 8.67
CA ILE A 12 2.94 -17.89 7.34
C ILE A 12 3.21 -16.68 6.43
N PHE A 13 3.06 -15.45 6.94
CA PHE A 13 3.39 -14.25 6.16
C PHE A 13 4.86 -14.18 5.79
N ALA A 14 5.77 -14.38 6.75
CA ALA A 14 7.21 -14.33 6.48
C ALA A 14 7.61 -15.35 5.40
N ALA A 15 7.08 -16.57 5.49
CA ALA A 15 7.29 -17.60 4.49
C ALA A 15 6.75 -17.20 3.11
N PHE A 16 5.53 -16.66 3.07
CA PHE A 16 4.89 -16.27 1.82
C PHE A 16 5.59 -15.09 1.14
N THR A 17 5.96 -14.04 1.90
CA THR A 17 6.77 -12.91 1.40
C THR A 17 8.11 -13.39 0.84
N SER A 18 8.79 -14.31 1.54
CA SER A 18 10.05 -14.90 1.06
C SER A 18 9.89 -15.69 -0.25
N LEU A 19 8.76 -16.40 -0.42
CA LEU A 19 8.48 -17.12 -1.67
C LEU A 19 8.15 -16.16 -2.82
N LEU A 20 7.45 -15.05 -2.53
CA LEU A 20 7.07 -14.03 -3.51
C LEU A 20 8.27 -13.25 -4.06
N SER A 21 9.34 -13.09 -3.28
CA SER A 21 10.59 -12.49 -3.80
C SER A 21 11.38 -13.44 -4.69
N GLN A 22 11.16 -14.75 -4.58
CA GLN A 22 11.92 -15.77 -5.31
C GLN A 22 11.23 -16.27 -6.59
N LYS A 23 9.88 -16.29 -6.64
CA LYS A 23 9.13 -16.81 -7.79
C LYS A 23 7.75 -16.15 -7.92
N SER A 24 7.21 -16.10 -9.15
CA SER A 24 5.82 -15.66 -9.40
C SER A 24 4.81 -16.33 -8.47
N TYR A 25 3.85 -15.53 -8.00
CA TYR A 25 2.67 -15.94 -7.24
C TYR A 25 1.97 -17.17 -7.83
N SER A 26 1.87 -17.23 -9.16
CA SER A 26 1.24 -18.35 -9.89
C SER A 26 1.94 -19.70 -9.65
N LYS A 27 3.26 -19.68 -9.40
CA LYS A 27 4.12 -20.85 -9.16
C LYS A 27 4.25 -21.23 -7.67
N ILE A 28 3.71 -20.42 -6.77
CA ILE A 28 3.69 -20.70 -5.33
C ILE A 28 2.49 -21.61 -5.03
N THR A 29 2.73 -22.73 -4.34
CA THR A 29 1.68 -23.63 -3.87
C THR A 29 1.44 -23.46 -2.37
N VAL A 30 0.28 -23.89 -1.87
CA VAL A 30 0.01 -23.95 -0.43
C VAL A 30 1.03 -24.87 0.28
N GLN A 31 1.49 -25.92 -0.41
CA GLN A 31 2.51 -26.82 0.13
C GLN A 31 3.85 -26.10 0.34
N ASP A 32 4.31 -25.31 -0.64
CA ASP A 32 5.54 -24.51 -0.49
C ASP A 32 5.47 -23.58 0.74
N ILE A 33 4.31 -22.95 0.96
CA ILE A 33 4.10 -22.02 2.07
C ILE A 33 4.14 -22.76 3.41
N ILE A 34 3.45 -23.89 3.50
CA ILE A 34 3.39 -24.71 4.72
C ILE A 34 4.78 -25.24 5.09
N ASP A 35 5.54 -25.73 4.10
CA ASP A 35 6.89 -26.25 4.30
C ASP A 35 7.85 -25.13 4.73
N THR A 36 7.78 -23.97 4.09
CA THR A 36 8.62 -22.80 4.43
C THR A 36 8.27 -22.22 5.80
N ALA A 37 6.98 -22.16 6.15
CA ALA A 37 6.51 -21.65 7.44
C ALA A 37 6.69 -22.66 8.59
N ASN A 38 6.99 -23.92 8.27
CA ASN A 38 7.05 -25.05 9.21
C ASN A 38 5.76 -25.18 10.04
N VAL A 39 4.62 -25.21 9.36
CA VAL A 39 3.28 -25.36 9.98
C VAL A 39 2.58 -26.62 9.45
N GLY A 40 1.48 -27.03 10.10
CA GLY A 40 0.64 -28.10 9.59
C GLY A 40 -0.37 -27.57 8.55
N ARG A 41 -0.82 -28.43 7.63
CA ARG A 41 -1.87 -28.09 6.64
C ARG A 41 -3.16 -27.62 7.31
N THR A 42 -3.64 -28.32 8.32
CA THR A 42 -4.83 -27.91 9.10
C THR A 42 -4.62 -26.55 9.75
N THR A 43 -3.39 -26.26 10.19
CA THR A 43 -3.05 -24.96 10.78
C THR A 43 -3.11 -23.84 9.75
N PHE A 44 -2.59 -24.06 8.54
CA PHE A 44 -2.70 -23.08 7.46
C PHE A 44 -4.17 -22.74 7.17
N TYR A 45 -5.01 -23.76 6.95
CA TYR A 45 -6.43 -23.55 6.64
C TYR A 45 -7.27 -23.02 7.81
N ALA A 46 -6.77 -23.11 9.04
CA ALA A 46 -7.37 -22.42 10.19
C ALA A 46 -7.11 -20.91 10.19
N HIS A 47 -6.12 -20.44 9.42
CA HIS A 47 -5.77 -19.03 9.29
C HIS A 47 -6.19 -18.43 7.94
N PHE A 48 -6.09 -19.19 6.85
CA PHE A 48 -6.36 -18.72 5.48
C PHE A 48 -7.07 -19.82 4.69
N GLU A 49 -8.25 -19.53 4.13
CA GLU A 49 -9.02 -20.51 3.36
C GLU A 49 -8.31 -20.87 2.05
N THR A 50 -7.63 -19.90 1.43
CA THR A 50 -6.89 -20.07 0.19
C THR A 50 -5.57 -19.29 0.18
N LYS A 51 -4.73 -19.58 -0.84
CA LYS A 51 -3.54 -18.77 -1.14
C LYS A 51 -3.92 -17.33 -1.54
N ASP A 52 -5.07 -17.14 -2.19
CA ASP A 52 -5.57 -15.82 -2.58
C ASP A 52 -5.99 -15.00 -1.36
N ASP A 53 -6.60 -15.63 -0.35
CA ASP A 53 -6.95 -14.97 0.92
C ASP A 53 -5.71 -14.53 1.69
N LEU A 54 -4.68 -15.37 1.68
CA LEU A 54 -3.37 -15.03 2.25
C LEU A 54 -2.76 -13.82 1.53
N LEU A 55 -2.76 -13.80 0.20
CA LEU A 55 -2.26 -12.65 -0.57
C LEU A 55 -3.03 -11.38 -0.27
N LYS A 56 -4.37 -11.46 -0.28
CA LYS A 56 -5.23 -10.33 0.04
C LYS A 56 -4.92 -9.78 1.43
N THR A 57 -4.86 -10.66 2.44
CA THR A 57 -4.58 -10.25 3.82
C THR A 57 -3.19 -9.63 3.95
N LEU A 58 -2.17 -10.20 3.28
CA LEU A 58 -0.83 -9.63 3.25
C LEU A 58 -0.85 -8.19 2.68
N CYS A 59 -1.49 -7.99 1.54
CA CYS A 59 -1.60 -6.66 0.93
C CYS A 59 -2.38 -5.67 1.81
N GLU A 60 -3.48 -6.11 2.42
CA GLU A 60 -4.26 -5.29 3.36
C GLU A 60 -3.44 -4.87 4.58
N GLU A 61 -2.59 -5.74 5.12
CA GLU A 61 -1.70 -5.36 6.24
C GLU A 61 -0.59 -4.40 5.80
N LEU A 62 0.06 -4.69 4.67
CA LEU A 62 1.14 -3.86 4.14
C LEU A 62 0.65 -2.44 3.83
N PHE A 63 -0.42 -2.31 3.04
CA PHE A 63 -0.93 -1.01 2.62
C PHE A 63 -1.83 -0.36 3.68
N GLY A 64 -2.52 -1.15 4.49
CA GLY A 64 -3.37 -0.65 5.57
C GLY A 64 -2.57 0.10 6.62
N HIS A 65 -1.36 -0.35 6.97
CA HIS A 65 -0.50 0.38 7.91
C HIS A 65 -0.10 1.76 7.35
N ILE A 66 0.40 1.79 6.11
CA ILE A 66 0.85 3.02 5.42
C ILE A 66 -0.30 4.02 5.26
N ILE A 67 -1.50 3.54 4.98
CA ILE A 67 -2.68 4.39 4.80
C ILE A 67 -3.22 4.87 6.14
N SER A 68 -3.28 4.01 7.15
CA SER A 68 -3.77 4.40 8.49
C SER A 68 -2.85 5.44 9.13
N SER A 69 -1.53 5.27 9.02
CA SER A 69 -0.56 6.26 9.52
C SER A 69 -0.72 7.60 8.80
N ALA A 70 -0.89 7.59 7.47
CA ALA A 70 -1.14 8.79 6.69
C ALA A 70 -2.44 9.50 7.11
N MET A 71 -3.50 8.74 7.44
CA MET A 71 -4.75 9.30 7.95
C MET A 71 -4.59 9.93 9.34
N ASP A 72 -3.92 9.25 10.27
CA ASP A 72 -3.74 9.74 11.64
C ASP A 72 -2.96 11.06 11.68
N CYS A 73 -1.93 11.23 10.85
CA CYS A 73 -1.17 12.48 10.71
C CYS A 73 -2.03 13.64 10.16
N THR A 74 -3.00 13.36 9.28
CA THR A 74 -3.93 14.38 8.78
C THR A 74 -5.01 14.77 9.79
N HIS A 75 -5.36 13.90 10.74
CA HIS A 75 -6.35 14.15 11.79
C HIS A 75 -5.77 14.80 13.06
N THR A 76 -4.50 14.54 13.39
CA THR A 76 -3.85 15.06 14.61
C THR A 76 -3.31 16.49 14.50
N HIS A 77 -3.10 17.02 13.29
CA HIS A 77 -2.73 18.43 13.08
C HIS A 77 -3.93 19.39 12.99
N GLY A 78 -5.04 19.04 13.64
CA GLY A 78 -6.05 20.00 14.04
C GLY A 78 -5.48 21.05 15.01
N LEU A 79 -5.18 22.23 14.47
CA LEU A 79 -5.19 23.56 15.12
C LEU A 79 -3.92 24.19 15.69
N TYR A 80 -2.81 23.52 16.02
CA TYR A 80 -1.59 24.24 16.45
C TYR A 80 -0.30 23.48 16.19
N SER A 81 0.55 23.99 15.29
CA SER A 81 2.02 23.94 15.38
C SER A 81 2.64 24.84 14.29
N ASP A 82 3.66 25.58 14.70
CA ASP A 82 4.47 26.53 13.93
C ASP A 82 4.86 26.09 12.51
N ARG A 83 4.68 26.99 11.54
CA ARG A 83 5.53 27.27 10.35
C ARG A 83 6.29 26.15 9.61
N ASN A 84 5.89 24.88 9.67
CA ASN A 84 6.31 23.83 8.73
C ASN A 84 5.06 23.02 8.37
N VAL A 85 4.74 23.03 7.08
CA VAL A 85 3.52 22.50 6.45
C VAL A 85 3.25 21.06 6.92
N PRO A 86 2.00 20.65 7.24
CA PRO A 86 1.69 19.24 7.39
C PRO A 86 2.06 18.55 6.08
N GLU A 87 3.01 17.62 6.12
CA GLU A 87 3.35 16.83 4.94
C GLU A 87 2.08 16.24 4.35
N SER A 88 1.92 16.41 3.05
CA SER A 88 0.71 15.96 2.37
C SER A 88 0.54 14.45 2.60
N VAL A 89 -0.70 13.94 2.51
CA VAL A 89 -0.96 12.50 2.60
C VAL A 89 -0.10 11.70 1.62
N PHE A 90 0.21 12.28 0.45
CA PHE A 90 1.08 11.66 -0.56
C PHE A 90 2.55 11.67 -0.15
N CYS A 91 3.03 12.75 0.48
CA CYS A 91 4.41 12.82 1.01
C CYS A 91 4.63 11.75 2.08
N HIS A 92 3.67 11.61 3.02
CA HIS A 92 3.73 10.60 4.07
C HIS A 92 3.74 9.17 3.52
N LEU A 93 2.92 8.89 2.50
CA LEU A 93 2.95 7.60 1.79
C LEU A 93 4.31 7.35 1.13
N LEU A 94 4.89 8.36 0.48
CA LEU A 94 6.20 8.25 -0.18
C LEU A 94 7.34 8.01 0.81
N GLN A 95 7.32 8.65 1.98
CA GLN A 95 8.30 8.41 3.05
C GLN A 95 8.24 6.98 3.57
N HIS A 96 7.04 6.46 3.86
CA HIS A 96 6.89 5.07 4.29
C HIS A 96 7.33 4.06 3.22
N LEU A 97 7.09 4.37 1.94
CA LEU A 97 7.60 3.55 0.84
C LEU A 97 9.14 3.61 0.78
N GLN A 98 9.75 4.75 1.10
CA GLN A 98 11.21 4.93 1.10
C GLN A 98 11.89 4.21 2.26
N GLU A 99 11.29 4.22 3.44
CA GLU A 99 11.81 3.55 4.64
C GLU A 99 11.81 2.02 4.48
N ASP A 100 10.92 1.49 3.64
CA ASP A 100 10.84 0.10 3.17
C ASP A 100 10.98 -0.98 4.27
N GLU A 101 10.51 -0.71 5.50
CA GLU A 101 10.67 -1.63 6.64
C GLU A 101 10.07 -3.04 6.40
N ASN A 102 9.16 -3.17 5.43
CA ASN A 102 8.45 -4.40 5.12
C ASN A 102 8.76 -4.98 3.72
N ASN A 103 9.84 -4.54 3.06
CA ASN A 103 10.20 -4.93 1.69
C ASN A 103 9.06 -4.72 0.67
N ILE A 104 8.29 -3.65 0.85
CA ILE A 104 7.19 -3.26 -0.04
C ILE A 104 7.74 -2.97 -1.43
N LEU A 105 8.89 -2.29 -1.53
CA LEU A 105 9.50 -1.96 -2.82
C LEU A 105 9.92 -3.21 -3.60
N GLU A 106 10.42 -4.23 -2.90
CA GLU A 106 10.76 -5.52 -3.50
C GLU A 106 9.52 -6.21 -4.07
N LEU A 107 8.41 -6.21 -3.34
CA LEU A 107 7.13 -6.78 -3.79
C LEU A 107 6.52 -6.00 -4.97
N LEU A 108 6.66 -4.67 -4.97
CA LEU A 108 6.22 -3.82 -6.09
C LEU A 108 7.10 -3.98 -7.35
N SER A 109 8.27 -4.60 -7.22
CA SER A 109 9.22 -4.80 -8.32
C SER A 109 9.37 -6.26 -8.76
N CYS A 110 8.68 -7.20 -8.11
CA CYS A 110 8.84 -8.64 -8.38
C CYS A 110 8.02 -9.12 -9.60
N GLU A 111 8.20 -10.40 -9.97
CA GLU A 111 7.45 -11.07 -11.06
C GLU A 111 5.92 -11.05 -10.82
N SER A 112 5.48 -10.78 -9.58
CA SER A 112 4.06 -10.70 -9.18
C SER A 112 3.56 -9.26 -8.94
N SER A 113 4.36 -8.26 -9.32
CA SER A 113 4.11 -6.84 -9.05
C SER A 113 2.73 -6.34 -9.49
N GLU A 114 2.17 -6.85 -10.59
CA GLU A 114 0.84 -6.46 -11.07
C GLU A 114 -0.26 -6.67 -10.01
N LEU A 115 -0.18 -7.76 -9.25
CA LEU A 115 -1.15 -8.04 -8.18
C LEU A 115 -1.00 -7.04 -7.04
N PHE A 116 0.24 -6.77 -6.62
CA PHE A 116 0.52 -5.81 -5.55
C PHE A 116 0.13 -4.39 -5.94
N LEU A 117 0.45 -3.96 -7.16
CA LEU A 117 0.07 -2.65 -7.70
C LEU A 117 -1.45 -2.48 -7.76
N ARG A 118 -2.19 -3.55 -8.10
CA ARG A 118 -3.66 -3.53 -8.05
C ARG A 118 -4.17 -3.30 -6.63
N TYR A 119 -3.69 -4.08 -5.64
CA TYR A 119 -4.10 -3.90 -4.24
C TYR A 119 -3.69 -2.53 -3.69
N PHE A 120 -2.52 -2.03 -4.09
CA PHE A 120 -2.06 -0.70 -3.70
C PHE A 120 -2.97 0.38 -4.26
N LYS A 121 -3.31 0.29 -5.56
CA LYS A 121 -4.25 1.20 -6.21
C LYS A 121 -5.63 1.16 -5.56
N ASP A 122 -6.15 -0.02 -5.24
CA ASP A 122 -7.46 -0.18 -4.60
C ASP A 122 -7.47 0.45 -3.20
N SER A 123 -6.38 0.30 -2.45
CA SER A 123 -6.24 0.93 -1.13
C SER A 123 -6.15 2.46 -1.25
N LEU A 124 -5.42 2.98 -2.24
CA LEU A 124 -5.39 4.42 -2.54
C LEU A 124 -6.75 4.95 -2.97
N ASN A 125 -7.52 4.21 -3.77
CA ASN A 125 -8.87 4.62 -4.15
C ASN A 125 -9.75 4.87 -2.92
N GLN A 126 -9.67 3.99 -1.91
CA GLN A 126 -10.41 4.16 -0.65
C GLN A 126 -9.95 5.41 0.11
N LEU A 127 -8.63 5.63 0.19
CA LEU A 127 -8.07 6.82 0.82
C LEU A 127 -8.50 8.11 0.12
N ILE A 128 -8.39 8.20 -1.20
CA ILE A 128 -8.77 9.39 -1.97
C ILE A 128 -10.27 9.65 -1.90
N GLN A 129 -11.09 8.60 -1.97
CA GLN A 129 -12.53 8.69 -1.78
C GLN A 129 -12.87 9.32 -0.42
N SER A 130 -12.28 8.81 0.66
CA SER A 130 -12.56 9.29 2.03
C SER A 130 -12.05 10.71 2.30
N GLN A 131 -10.92 11.11 1.72
CA GLN A 131 -10.30 12.42 1.97
C GLN A 131 -10.89 13.54 1.11
N PHE A 132 -11.26 13.26 -0.16
CA PHE A 132 -11.62 14.31 -1.12
C PHE A 132 -13.11 14.30 -1.47
N VAL A 133 -13.68 13.12 -1.72
CA VAL A 133 -15.05 13.00 -2.22
C VAL A 133 -16.06 13.17 -1.09
N ASP A 134 -15.84 12.47 0.02
CA ASP A 134 -16.75 12.50 1.16
C ASP A 134 -16.68 13.82 1.93
N GLN A 135 -15.53 14.51 1.85
CA GLN A 135 -15.33 15.83 2.47
C GLN A 135 -15.68 17.00 1.53
N ASN A 136 -16.24 16.76 0.34
CA ASN A 136 -16.58 17.77 -0.67
C ASN A 136 -15.44 18.74 -1.01
N ARG A 137 -14.18 18.27 -0.98
CA ARG A 137 -13.00 19.09 -1.31
C ARG A 137 -12.77 19.27 -2.81
N GLN A 138 -13.66 18.71 -3.64
CA GLN A 138 -13.66 18.87 -5.09
C GLN A 138 -14.07 20.29 -5.48
N THR A 139 -13.15 21.05 -6.06
CA THR A 139 -13.39 22.34 -6.69
C THR A 139 -14.02 22.18 -8.08
N ASN A 140 -13.61 21.18 -8.87
CA ASN A 140 -14.10 20.99 -10.24
C ASN A 140 -15.27 19.99 -10.34
N GLN A 141 -16.48 20.46 -10.06
CA GLN A 141 -17.71 19.65 -10.10
C GLN A 141 -18.10 19.10 -11.48
N LYS A 142 -17.41 19.50 -12.56
CA LYS A 142 -17.68 18.98 -13.92
C LYS A 142 -17.12 17.57 -14.13
N ILE A 143 -16.16 17.15 -13.32
CA ILE A 143 -15.50 15.86 -13.46
C ILE A 143 -16.19 14.84 -12.55
N PRO A 144 -16.59 13.67 -13.07
CA PRO A 144 -17.12 12.59 -12.24
C PRO A 144 -16.15 12.18 -11.12
N ARG A 145 -16.69 11.94 -9.93
CA ARG A 145 -15.90 11.62 -8.71
C ARG A 145 -15.08 10.33 -8.87
N ASP A 146 -15.68 9.32 -9.47
CA ASP A 146 -15.05 8.03 -9.78
C ASP A 146 -13.88 8.19 -10.76
N PHE A 147 -14.01 9.08 -11.75
CA PHE A 147 -12.91 9.42 -12.66
C PHE A 147 -11.75 10.07 -11.91
N LEU A 148 -12.02 11.04 -11.03
CA LEU A 148 -10.98 11.70 -10.23
C LEU A 148 -10.23 10.72 -9.34
N VAL A 149 -10.95 9.88 -8.61
CA VAL A 149 -10.36 8.86 -7.72
C VAL A 149 -9.48 7.92 -8.52
N ASN A 150 -9.98 7.37 -9.63
CA ASN A 150 -9.21 6.48 -10.48
C ASN A 150 -7.98 7.18 -11.10
N HIS A 151 -8.11 8.45 -11.50
CA HIS A 151 -7.01 9.23 -12.08
C HIS A 151 -5.91 9.53 -11.07
N ILE A 152 -6.26 10.02 -9.88
CA ILE A 152 -5.31 10.35 -8.81
C ILE A 152 -4.60 9.08 -8.34
N SER A 153 -5.33 8.02 -7.99
CA SER A 153 -4.73 6.75 -7.55
C SER A 153 -3.87 6.12 -8.65
N GLY A 154 -4.36 6.12 -9.89
CA GLY A 154 -3.62 5.55 -11.02
C GLY A 154 -2.32 6.29 -11.33
N SER A 155 -2.37 7.62 -11.36
CA SER A 155 -1.18 8.45 -11.61
C SER A 155 -0.17 8.37 -10.46
N PHE A 156 -0.63 8.28 -9.22
CA PHE A 156 0.27 8.09 -8.07
C PHE A 156 1.00 6.74 -8.12
N VAL A 157 0.27 5.65 -8.39
CA VAL A 157 0.86 4.31 -8.53
C VAL A 157 1.90 4.27 -9.65
N GLU A 158 1.59 4.86 -10.81
CA GLU A 158 2.53 4.91 -11.93
C GLU A 158 3.77 5.76 -11.60
N MET A 159 3.58 6.89 -10.89
CA MET A 159 4.68 7.72 -10.42
C MET A 159 5.61 6.95 -9.46
N VAL A 160 5.05 6.22 -8.49
CA VAL A 160 5.83 5.37 -7.57
C VAL A 160 6.62 4.32 -8.35
N LEU A 161 5.97 3.64 -9.30
CA LEU A 161 6.65 2.64 -10.14
C LEU A 161 7.79 3.25 -10.96
N TRP A 162 7.59 4.44 -11.52
CA TRP A 162 8.62 5.20 -12.21
C TRP A 162 9.77 5.60 -11.28
N TRP A 163 9.47 6.04 -10.06
CA TRP A 163 10.47 6.43 -9.07
C TRP A 163 11.36 5.25 -8.66
N ILE A 164 10.75 4.08 -8.41
CA ILE A 164 11.46 2.83 -8.10
C ILE A 164 12.37 2.42 -9.27
N LYS A 165 11.85 2.39 -10.50
CA LYS A 165 12.63 2.06 -11.72
C LYS A 165 13.82 3.00 -11.92
N ASN A 166 13.70 4.25 -11.49
CA ASN A 166 14.76 5.25 -11.58
C ASN A 166 15.70 5.28 -10.36
N ARG A 167 15.67 4.25 -9.50
CA ARG A 167 16.48 4.12 -8.28
C ARG A 167 16.23 5.22 -7.26
N MET A 168 14.97 5.64 -7.14
CA MET A 168 14.51 6.58 -6.14
C MET A 168 15.34 7.87 -6.06
N LYS A 169 15.63 8.48 -7.22
CA LYS A 169 16.52 9.66 -7.31
C LYS A 169 15.99 10.89 -6.60
N GLN A 170 14.68 11.12 -6.68
CA GLN A 170 14.01 12.24 -6.02
C GLN A 170 13.75 11.91 -4.56
N THR A 171 13.70 12.95 -3.71
CA THR A 171 13.19 12.77 -2.34
C THR A 171 11.66 12.66 -2.33
N PRO A 172 11.05 12.08 -1.28
CA PRO A 172 9.60 12.06 -1.11
C PRO A 172 8.94 13.43 -1.26
N GLU A 173 9.58 14.47 -0.72
CA GLU A 173 9.09 15.85 -0.72
C GLU A 173 9.11 16.45 -2.13
N GLU A 174 10.18 16.19 -2.91
CA GLU A 174 10.26 16.62 -4.31
C GLU A 174 9.16 15.97 -5.16
N LEU A 175 8.91 14.67 -4.97
CA LEU A 175 7.87 13.95 -5.69
C LEU A 175 6.47 14.37 -5.30
N ASP A 176 6.22 14.57 -4.00
CA ASP A 176 4.96 15.15 -3.52
C ASP A 176 4.68 16.48 -4.21
N GLN A 177 5.68 17.36 -4.26
CA GLN A 177 5.55 18.66 -4.92
C GLN A 177 5.20 18.51 -6.41
N TYR A 178 5.89 17.63 -7.15
CA TYR A 178 5.58 17.38 -8.56
C TYR A 178 4.18 16.82 -8.74
N PHE A 179 3.79 15.85 -7.91
CA PHE A 179 2.49 15.21 -8.00
C PHE A 179 1.36 16.21 -7.72
N ARG A 180 1.47 16.97 -6.64
CA ARG A 180 0.51 18.00 -6.25
C ARG A 180 0.33 19.07 -7.30
N ALA A 181 1.41 19.54 -7.91
CA ALA A 181 1.36 20.53 -8.98
C ALA A 181 0.52 20.06 -10.19
N VAL A 182 0.43 18.75 -10.43
CA VAL A 182 -0.38 18.16 -11.50
C VAL A 182 -1.83 17.95 -11.09
N ILE A 183 -2.10 17.53 -9.85
CA ILE A 183 -3.46 17.18 -9.39
C ILE A 183 -4.26 18.37 -8.85
N GLU A 184 -3.62 19.37 -8.24
CA GLU A 184 -4.29 20.53 -7.64
C GLU A 184 -5.17 21.33 -8.62
N PRO A 185 -4.81 21.51 -9.90
CA PRO A 185 -5.69 22.17 -10.87
C PRO A 185 -6.96 21.37 -11.21
N ILE A 186 -6.97 20.06 -10.92
CA ILE A 186 -8.05 19.13 -11.25
C ILE A 186 -8.95 18.89 -10.03
N LEU A 187 -8.37 18.93 -8.82
CA LEU A 187 -9.07 18.86 -7.54
C LEU A 187 -9.97 20.07 -7.36
#